data_AF-A0A2R7T2Z7-F1
#
_entry.id   AF-A0A2R7T2Z7-F1
#
_cell.length_a   1.000
_cell.length_b   1.000
_cell.length_c   1.000
_cell.angle_alpha   90.00
_cell.angle_beta   90.00
_cell.angle_gamma   90.00
#
_symmetry.space_group_name_H-M   'P 1'
#
loop_
_entity.id
_entity.type
_entity.pdbx_description
1 polymer ?
#
loop_
_entity_poly.entity_id
_entity_poly.type
_entity_poly.pdbx_seq_one_letter_code
_entity_poly.pdbx_strand_id
1 'polypeptide(L)'
;MAVMIRHVLRSWRSLRLHEVLVFITAALLFGAIDLTSLLEMQVGDQLPQVLARHLSMPLISSAVLLLCWLPAARSSPIHPRRRQRLVAATLLGSVLTIVVIYALLSVLPWPSLCDIYAASHGKPKCSVFRPAIVIGDTLWVFMPALMIAGVLEFHSLGRRQQQAVQDLLREHSQLRRHALGDRLSALQAQVDPGLLFDALVAVEQAYARHDPEASARLDRLIRHLRVALPRLPRPQQSAHGGMTGATLGTEAELIASHLDLLRDLNGTPPDFDCVLGSHAATPLPPMLLLPLVQRALRLGRPRRCWLSAGPAAVTLGFDEEGLCSDDADLAALRERVTVLGARLACVSAQGCTEFTLELGK
;
A
#
# COMPACT_ATOMS: atom_id res chain seq x y z
N MET A 1 -17.69 15.87 -39.89
CA MET A 1 -16.71 15.05 -40.64
C MET A 1 -15.25 15.25 -40.22
N ALA A 2 -14.73 16.49 -40.19
CA ALA A 2 -13.29 16.75 -39.95
C ALA A 2 -12.74 16.23 -38.60
N VAL A 3 -13.51 16.31 -37.51
CA VAL A 3 -13.13 15.81 -36.18
C VAL A 3 -13.03 14.27 -36.17
N MET A 4 -13.94 13.60 -36.87
CA MET A 4 -13.97 12.14 -36.97
C MET A 4 -12.76 11.62 -37.77
N ILE A 5 -12.43 12.27 -38.89
CA ILE A 5 -11.27 11.93 -39.71
C ILE A 5 -9.96 12.14 -38.92
N ARG A 6 -9.86 13.23 -38.16
CA ARG A 6 -8.69 13.53 -37.32
C ARG A 6 -8.51 12.52 -36.17
N HIS A 7 -9.62 12.01 -35.61
CA HIS A 7 -9.60 10.94 -34.60
C HIS A 7 -9.16 9.60 -35.20
N VAL A 8 -9.63 9.25 -36.39
CA VAL A 8 -9.22 8.03 -37.11
C VAL A 8 -7.72 8.08 -37.43
N LEU A 9 -7.20 9.19 -37.98
CA LEU A 9 -5.78 9.34 -38.27
C LEU A 9 -4.89 9.26 -37.02
N ARG A 10 -5.32 9.87 -35.90
CA ARG A 10 -4.59 9.75 -34.62
C ARG A 10 -4.62 8.33 -34.09
N SER A 11 -5.74 7.62 -34.28
CA SER A 11 -5.85 6.23 -33.88
C SER A 11 -4.86 5.39 -34.66
N TRP A 12 -4.82 5.51 -35.99
CA TRP A 12 -3.86 4.80 -36.86
C TRP A 12 -2.39 5.14 -36.52
N ARG A 13 -2.09 6.38 -36.12
CA ARG A 13 -0.75 6.74 -35.62
C ARG A 13 -0.40 6.16 -34.24
N SER A 14 -1.40 5.74 -33.46
CA SER A 14 -1.22 5.13 -32.14
C SER A 14 -1.11 3.60 -32.19
N LEU A 15 -0.85 3.03 -33.38
CA LEU A 15 -0.66 1.60 -33.59
C LEU A 15 0.46 1.08 -32.68
N ARG A 16 0.19 0.05 -31.88
CA ARG A 16 1.24 -0.62 -31.10
C ARG A 16 1.75 -1.83 -31.86
N LEU A 17 3.08 -2.04 -31.84
CA LEU A 17 3.73 -3.22 -32.44
C LEU A 17 3.12 -4.54 -31.97
N HIS A 18 2.73 -4.62 -30.70
CA HIS A 18 2.07 -5.81 -30.15
C HIS A 18 0.69 -6.08 -30.77
N GLU A 19 -0.11 -5.04 -31.05
CA GLU A 19 -1.42 -5.18 -31.70
C GLU A 19 -1.23 -5.72 -33.13
N VAL A 20 -0.24 -5.19 -33.88
CA VAL A 20 0.10 -5.69 -35.22
C VAL A 20 0.57 -7.13 -35.19
N LEU A 21 1.45 -7.48 -34.25
CA LEU A 21 1.96 -8.85 -34.13
C LEU A 21 0.83 -9.85 -33.87
N VAL A 22 -0.14 -9.53 -33.02
CA VAL A 22 -1.29 -10.42 -32.75
C VAL A 22 -2.13 -10.67 -34.02
N PHE A 23 -2.36 -9.62 -34.82
CA PHE A 23 -3.13 -9.75 -36.06
C PHE A 23 -2.35 -10.46 -37.18
N ILE A 24 -1.03 -10.29 -37.25
CA ILE A 24 -0.15 -11.01 -38.19
C ILE A 24 -0.03 -12.48 -37.80
N THR A 25 0.19 -12.80 -36.52
CA THR A 25 0.27 -14.20 -36.07
C THR A 25 -1.05 -14.92 -36.27
N ALA A 26 -2.18 -14.26 -36.02
CA ALA A 26 -3.50 -14.80 -36.34
C ALA A 26 -3.66 -15.07 -37.85
N ALA A 27 -3.25 -14.13 -38.72
CA ALA A 27 -3.31 -14.31 -40.17
C ALA A 27 -2.43 -15.47 -40.67
N LEU A 28 -1.22 -15.61 -40.10
CA LEU A 28 -0.30 -16.71 -40.41
C LEU A 28 -0.84 -18.06 -39.94
N LEU A 29 -1.40 -18.12 -38.73
CA LEU A 29 -2.02 -19.34 -38.20
C LEU A 29 -3.19 -19.79 -39.09
N PHE A 30 -3.99 -18.82 -39.53
CA PHE A 30 -5.12 -19.06 -40.41
C PHE A 30 -4.68 -19.55 -41.79
N GLY A 31 -3.66 -18.92 -42.38
CA GLY A 31 -3.06 -19.37 -43.63
C GLY A 31 -2.42 -20.76 -43.53
N ALA A 32 -1.88 -21.13 -42.35
CA ALA A 32 -1.30 -22.45 -42.11
C ALA A 32 -2.35 -23.57 -42.02
N ILE A 33 -3.54 -23.27 -41.46
CA ILE A 33 -4.67 -24.22 -41.43
C ILE A 33 -5.07 -24.58 -42.86
N ASP A 34 -5.29 -23.58 -43.71
CA ASP A 34 -5.67 -23.81 -45.11
C ASP A 34 -4.53 -24.44 -45.94
N LEU A 35 -3.26 -24.15 -45.62
CA LEU A 35 -2.10 -24.78 -46.26
C LEU A 35 -2.04 -26.30 -45.99
N THR A 36 -2.54 -26.74 -44.83
CA THR A 36 -2.59 -28.17 -44.47
C THR A 36 -3.57 -28.92 -45.37
N SER A 37 -4.72 -28.32 -45.67
CA SER A 37 -5.70 -28.85 -46.64
C SER A 37 -5.17 -28.85 -48.08
N LEU A 38 -4.26 -27.93 -48.41
CA LEU A 38 -3.57 -27.87 -49.69
C LEU A 38 -2.61 -29.04 -49.92
N LEU A 39 -2.00 -29.60 -48.87
CA LEU A 39 -1.10 -30.75 -48.99
C LEU A 39 -1.83 -32.04 -49.37
N GLU A 40 -3.13 -32.15 -49.06
CA GLU A 40 -3.94 -33.33 -49.37
C GLU A 40 -4.39 -33.38 -50.84
N MET A 41 -4.48 -32.22 -51.52
CA MET A 41 -4.77 -32.15 -52.95
C MET A 41 -3.48 -31.97 -53.72
N GLN A 42 -3.08 -32.95 -54.55
CA GLN A 42 -1.93 -32.83 -55.46
C GLN A 42 -2.17 -31.75 -56.52
N VAL A 43 -1.96 -30.49 -56.16
CA VAL A 43 -1.98 -29.34 -57.07
C VAL A 43 -0.65 -29.32 -57.81
N GLY A 44 -0.64 -29.62 -59.11
CA GLY A 44 0.56 -29.62 -59.96
C GLY A 44 1.15 -28.20 -60.21
N ASP A 45 1.39 -27.83 -61.46
CA ASP A 45 2.13 -26.60 -61.84
C ASP A 45 1.54 -25.25 -61.38
N GLN A 46 0.32 -25.22 -60.83
CA GLN A 46 -0.34 -24.00 -60.33
C GLN A 46 -0.08 -23.71 -58.83
N LEU A 47 0.71 -24.57 -58.16
CA LEU A 47 1.07 -24.46 -56.75
C LEU A 47 1.60 -23.07 -56.32
N PRO A 48 2.51 -22.37 -57.06
CA PRO A 48 3.01 -21.06 -56.61
C PRO A 48 1.94 -19.96 -56.61
N GLN A 49 0.98 -20.00 -57.54
CA GLN A 49 -0.09 -19.01 -57.62
C GLN A 49 -1.14 -19.23 -56.52
N VAL A 50 -1.48 -20.48 -56.24
CA VAL A 50 -2.41 -20.84 -55.17
C VAL A 50 -1.81 -20.50 -53.80
N LEU A 51 -0.52 -20.76 -53.61
CA LEU A 51 0.22 -20.42 -52.39
C LEU A 51 0.30 -18.90 -52.17
N ALA A 52 0.62 -18.13 -53.21
CA ALA A 52 0.64 -16.67 -53.16
C ALA A 52 -0.73 -16.10 -52.79
N ARG A 53 -1.82 -16.66 -53.33
CA ARG A 53 -3.19 -16.27 -52.98
C ARG A 53 -3.53 -16.59 -51.52
N HIS A 54 -3.19 -17.79 -51.05
CA HIS A 54 -3.48 -18.24 -49.69
C HIS A 54 -2.71 -17.48 -48.62
N LEU A 55 -1.50 -17.01 -48.91
CA LEU A 55 -0.76 -16.19 -47.96
C LEU A 55 -1.22 -14.72 -47.99
N SER A 56 -1.48 -14.17 -49.19
CA SER A 56 -1.84 -12.75 -49.33
C SER A 56 -3.25 -12.42 -48.82
N MET A 57 -4.24 -13.30 -49.02
CA MET A 57 -5.64 -13.03 -48.65
C MET A 57 -5.86 -12.85 -47.13
N PRO A 58 -5.34 -13.73 -46.24
CA PRO A 58 -5.43 -13.54 -44.79
C PRO A 58 -4.68 -12.30 -44.30
N LEU A 59 -3.53 -11.99 -44.92
CA LEU A 59 -2.74 -10.79 -44.61
C LEU A 59 -3.50 -9.49 -44.94
N ILE A 60 -4.14 -9.42 -46.12
CA ILE A 60 -4.96 -8.29 -46.54
C ILE A 60 -6.21 -8.17 -45.65
N SER A 61 -6.88 -9.28 -45.37
CA SER A 61 -8.04 -9.34 -44.46
C SER A 61 -7.70 -8.80 -43.07
N SER A 62 -6.58 -9.26 -42.51
CA SER A 62 -6.11 -8.82 -41.20
C SER A 62 -5.74 -7.34 -41.17
N ALA A 63 -5.13 -6.81 -42.25
CA ALA A 63 -4.83 -5.39 -42.37
C ALA A 63 -6.09 -4.51 -42.43
N VAL A 64 -7.10 -4.91 -43.21
CA VAL A 64 -8.39 -4.19 -43.31
C VAL A 64 -9.14 -4.22 -41.99
N LEU A 65 -9.21 -5.39 -41.34
CA LEU A 65 -9.83 -5.55 -40.02
C LEU A 65 -9.13 -4.70 -38.96
N LEU A 66 -7.80 -4.68 -38.93
CA LEU A 66 -7.01 -3.88 -38.00
C LEU A 66 -7.27 -2.38 -38.21
N LEU A 67 -7.32 -1.90 -39.46
CA LEU A 67 -7.61 -0.50 -39.79
C LEU A 67 -9.03 -0.07 -39.36
N CYS A 68 -10.02 -0.94 -39.51
CA CYS A 68 -11.41 -0.70 -39.08
C CYS A 68 -11.60 -0.82 -37.56
N TRP A 69 -10.86 -1.71 -36.90
CA TRP A 69 -10.98 -1.97 -35.46
C TRP A 69 -10.30 -0.90 -34.61
N LEU A 70 -9.14 -0.40 -35.04
CA LEU A 70 -8.30 0.51 -34.26
C LEU A 70 -9.01 1.81 -33.78
N PRO A 71 -9.81 2.49 -34.62
CA PRO A 71 -10.56 3.68 -34.20
C PRO A 71 -11.62 3.36 -33.14
N ALA A 72 -12.24 2.18 -33.21
CA ALA A 72 -13.19 1.72 -32.21
C ALA A 72 -12.50 1.32 -30.89
N ALA A 73 -11.34 0.67 -30.97
CA ALA A 73 -10.53 0.30 -29.81
C ALA A 73 -10.04 1.51 -29.00
N ARG A 74 -9.69 2.60 -29.70
CA ARG A 74 -9.24 3.88 -29.12
C ARG A 74 -10.39 4.83 -28.75
N SER A 75 -11.64 4.47 -29.06
CA SER A 75 -12.80 5.24 -28.60
C SER A 75 -12.95 5.17 -27.07
N SER A 76 -13.50 6.24 -26.48
CA SER A 76 -13.49 6.52 -25.03
C SER A 76 -13.81 5.28 -24.16
N PRO A 77 -12.95 4.94 -23.17
CA PRO A 77 -13.06 3.70 -22.40
C PRO A 77 -14.26 3.63 -21.45
N ILE A 78 -14.94 4.75 -21.19
CA ILE A 78 -15.97 4.90 -20.14
C ILE A 78 -17.40 4.81 -20.71
N HIS A 79 -17.57 4.67 -22.03
CA HIS A 79 -18.90 4.72 -22.64
C HIS A 79 -19.66 3.38 -22.53
N PRO A 80 -20.93 3.36 -22.10
CA PRO A 80 -21.71 2.13 -21.91
C PRO A 80 -21.95 1.33 -23.19
N ARG A 81 -21.87 1.99 -24.36
CA ARG A 81 -22.03 1.37 -25.69
C ARG A 81 -20.70 1.00 -26.36
N ARG A 82 -19.58 0.94 -25.60
CA ARG A 82 -18.26 0.61 -26.17
C ARG A 82 -18.23 -0.78 -26.81
N ARG A 83 -18.80 -1.79 -26.14
CA ARG A 83 -18.90 -3.16 -26.68
C ARG A 83 -19.67 -3.18 -28.01
N GLN A 84 -20.78 -2.43 -28.11
CA GLN A 84 -21.55 -2.32 -29.35
C GLN A 84 -20.76 -1.63 -30.48
N ARG A 85 -19.95 -0.61 -30.16
CA ARG A 85 -19.09 0.06 -31.15
C ARG A 85 -17.97 -0.85 -31.66
N LEU A 86 -17.38 -1.66 -30.77
CA LEU A 86 -16.37 -2.65 -31.15
C LEU A 86 -16.97 -3.71 -32.07
N VAL A 87 -18.13 -4.28 -31.71
CA VAL A 87 -18.86 -5.25 -32.54
C VAL A 87 -19.28 -4.64 -33.88
N ALA A 88 -19.77 -3.40 -33.90
CA ALA A 88 -20.14 -2.72 -35.13
C ALA A 88 -18.91 -2.46 -36.03
N ALA A 89 -17.76 -2.11 -35.45
CA ALA A 89 -16.53 -1.88 -36.19
C ALA A 89 -15.92 -3.18 -36.75
N THR A 90 -15.99 -4.29 -36.01
CA THR A 90 -15.56 -5.60 -36.53
C THR A 90 -16.48 -6.10 -37.64
N LEU A 91 -17.79 -5.85 -37.52
CA LEU A 91 -18.78 -6.19 -38.57
C LEU A 91 -18.55 -5.36 -39.84
N LEU A 92 -18.30 -4.06 -39.68
CA LEU A 92 -18.02 -3.18 -40.81
C LEU A 92 -16.68 -3.56 -41.47
N GLY A 93 -15.67 -3.92 -40.66
CA GLY A 93 -14.40 -4.44 -41.14
C GLY A 93 -14.53 -5.76 -41.90
N SER A 94 -15.35 -6.72 -41.43
CA SER A 94 -15.55 -8.00 -42.13
C SER A 94 -16.28 -7.81 -43.46
N VAL A 95 -17.31 -6.96 -43.50
CA VAL A 95 -18.01 -6.60 -44.75
C VAL A 95 -17.05 -5.92 -45.73
N LEU A 96 -16.23 -4.98 -45.26
CA LEU A 96 -15.26 -4.28 -46.10
C LEU A 96 -14.18 -5.23 -46.64
N THR A 97 -13.69 -6.15 -45.81
CA THR A 97 -12.73 -7.18 -46.23
C THR A 97 -13.28 -8.01 -47.39
N ILE A 98 -14.55 -8.41 -47.33
CA ILE A 98 -15.18 -9.20 -48.40
C ILE A 98 -15.30 -8.38 -49.68
N VAL A 99 -15.75 -7.13 -49.58
CA VAL A 99 -15.79 -6.22 -50.75
C VAL A 99 -14.40 -6.10 -51.40
N VAL A 100 -13.34 -5.96 -50.59
CA VAL A 100 -11.96 -5.89 -51.08
C VAL A 100 -11.52 -7.21 -51.72
N ILE A 101 -11.85 -8.35 -51.11
CA ILE A 101 -11.52 -9.69 -51.65
C ILE A 101 -12.21 -9.92 -53.00
N TYR A 102 -13.51 -9.63 -53.11
CA TYR A 102 -14.26 -9.77 -54.37
C TYR A 102 -13.79 -8.77 -55.44
N ALA A 103 -13.44 -7.53 -55.06
CA ALA A 103 -12.84 -6.58 -55.98
C ALA A 103 -11.46 -7.05 -56.48
N LEU A 104 -10.61 -7.58 -55.59
CA LEU A 104 -9.30 -8.10 -55.95
C LEU A 104 -9.40 -9.34 -56.86
N LEU A 105 -10.38 -10.20 -56.61
CA LEU A 105 -10.76 -11.33 -57.47
C LEU A 105 -11.16 -10.90 -58.90
N SER A 106 -11.82 -9.75 -59.05
CA SER A 106 -12.20 -9.23 -60.37
C SER A 106 -11.01 -8.72 -61.20
N VAL A 107 -9.93 -8.29 -60.54
CA VAL A 107 -8.72 -7.75 -61.17
C VAL A 107 -7.66 -8.82 -61.37
N LEU A 108 -7.59 -9.81 -60.47
CA LEU A 108 -6.59 -10.88 -60.48
C LEU A 108 -7.30 -12.26 -60.47
N PRO A 109 -7.55 -12.88 -61.64
CA PRO A 109 -8.32 -14.13 -61.76
C PRO A 109 -7.45 -15.35 -61.40
N TRP A 110 -6.82 -15.33 -60.23
CA TRP A 110 -6.12 -16.49 -59.69
C TRP A 110 -7.14 -17.58 -59.33
N PRO A 111 -6.92 -18.86 -59.66
CA PRO A 111 -7.86 -19.92 -59.30
C PRO A 111 -7.92 -20.13 -57.78
N SER A 112 -9.12 -20.30 -57.22
CA SER A 112 -9.29 -20.72 -55.83
C SER A 112 -9.23 -22.25 -55.71
N LEU A 113 -8.89 -22.79 -54.53
CA LEU A 113 -8.95 -24.24 -54.28
C LEU A 113 -10.30 -24.85 -54.61
N CYS A 114 -11.37 -24.13 -54.27
CA CYS A 114 -12.73 -24.51 -54.58
C CYS A 114 -13.01 -24.56 -56.09
N ASP A 115 -12.43 -23.65 -56.90
CA ASP A 115 -12.55 -23.69 -58.36
C ASP A 115 -11.76 -24.84 -58.99
N ILE A 116 -10.58 -25.18 -58.43
CA ILE A 116 -9.77 -26.33 -58.88
C ILE A 116 -10.48 -27.65 -58.54
N TYR A 117 -11.04 -27.77 -57.34
CA TYR A 117 -11.84 -28.92 -56.92
C TYR A 117 -13.17 -29.04 -57.67
N ALA A 118 -13.83 -27.92 -57.96
CA ALA A 118 -15.04 -27.92 -58.79
C ALA A 118 -14.72 -28.35 -60.23
N ALA A 119 -13.59 -27.89 -60.79
CA ALA A 119 -13.12 -28.29 -62.10
C ALA A 119 -12.78 -29.80 -62.17
N SER A 120 -12.17 -30.37 -61.12
CA SER A 120 -11.86 -31.82 -61.08
C SER A 120 -13.10 -32.70 -60.94
N HIS A 121 -14.20 -32.18 -60.38
CA HIS A 121 -15.47 -32.89 -60.21
C HIS A 121 -16.58 -32.47 -61.20
N GLY A 122 -16.27 -31.67 -62.23
CA GLY A 122 -17.25 -31.24 -63.24
C GLY A 122 -18.37 -30.34 -62.71
N LYS A 123 -18.15 -29.65 -61.58
CA LYS A 123 -19.10 -28.73 -60.94
C LYS A 123 -18.87 -27.30 -61.41
N PRO A 124 -19.92 -26.43 -61.39
CA PRO A 124 -19.76 -25.02 -61.71
C PRO A 124 -18.78 -24.32 -60.74
N LYS A 125 -18.11 -23.26 -61.21
CA LYS A 125 -17.16 -22.46 -60.44
C LYS A 125 -17.76 -22.02 -59.11
N CYS A 126 -16.98 -22.06 -58.02
CA CYS A 126 -17.45 -21.68 -56.69
C CYS A 126 -17.60 -20.16 -56.52
N SER A 127 -17.10 -19.37 -57.47
CA SER A 127 -17.17 -17.90 -57.49
C SER A 127 -18.50 -17.30 -57.98
N VAL A 128 -19.61 -18.04 -57.92
CA VAL A 128 -20.92 -17.49 -58.26
C VAL A 128 -21.46 -16.64 -57.11
N PHE A 129 -21.88 -15.41 -57.41
CA PHE A 129 -22.47 -14.47 -56.44
C PHE A 129 -23.81 -15.00 -55.92
N ARG A 130 -23.77 -15.92 -54.94
CA ARG A 130 -24.94 -16.40 -54.21
C ARG A 130 -24.93 -15.77 -52.82
N PRO A 131 -26.00 -15.09 -52.38
CA PRO A 131 -26.03 -14.38 -51.11
C PRO A 131 -25.74 -15.30 -49.91
N ALA A 132 -26.12 -16.58 -49.98
CA ALA A 132 -25.82 -17.56 -48.94
C ALA A 132 -24.31 -17.83 -48.74
N ILE A 133 -23.52 -17.83 -49.82
CA ILE A 133 -22.06 -18.05 -49.76
C ILE A 133 -21.38 -16.82 -49.18
N VAL A 134 -21.81 -15.62 -49.62
CA VAL A 134 -21.29 -14.34 -49.10
C VAL A 134 -21.56 -14.20 -47.60
N ILE A 135 -22.74 -14.61 -47.11
CA ILE A 135 -23.06 -14.59 -45.68
C ILE A 135 -22.17 -15.57 -44.91
N GLY A 136 -21.95 -16.78 -45.44
CA GLY A 136 -21.04 -17.77 -44.86
C GLY A 136 -19.60 -17.26 -44.73
N ASP A 137 -19.03 -16.72 -45.82
CA ASP A 137 -17.69 -16.13 -45.84
C ASP A 137 -17.58 -14.95 -44.85
N THR A 138 -18.64 -14.14 -44.74
CA THR A 138 -18.68 -13.02 -43.78
C THR A 138 -18.62 -13.51 -42.35
N LEU A 139 -19.41 -14.53 -42.02
CA LEU A 139 -19.48 -15.09 -40.68
C LEU A 139 -18.16 -15.74 -40.29
N TRP A 140 -17.50 -16.41 -41.25
CA TRP A 140 -16.23 -17.10 -41.06
C TRP A 140 -15.08 -16.13 -40.75
N VAL A 141 -15.03 -14.96 -41.38
CA VAL A 141 -14.05 -13.90 -41.06
C VAL A 141 -14.43 -13.13 -39.79
N PHE A 142 -15.72 -12.96 -39.52
CA PHE A 142 -16.20 -12.18 -38.38
C PHE A 142 -15.95 -12.86 -37.03
N MET A 143 -16.14 -14.18 -36.92
CA MET A 143 -15.99 -14.92 -35.65
C MET A 143 -14.58 -14.83 -35.05
N PRO A 144 -13.49 -15.12 -35.79
CA PRO A 144 -12.12 -14.99 -35.28
C PRO A 144 -11.76 -13.53 -34.96
N ALA A 145 -12.19 -12.58 -35.79
CA ALA A 145 -11.94 -11.17 -35.57
C ALA A 145 -12.59 -10.66 -34.27
N LEU A 146 -13.83 -11.11 -33.99
CA LEU A 146 -14.53 -10.80 -32.75
C LEU A 146 -13.84 -11.43 -31.54
N MET A 147 -13.35 -12.68 -31.67
CA MET A 147 -12.64 -13.37 -30.60
C MET A 147 -11.34 -12.65 -30.22
N ILE A 148 -10.52 -12.26 -31.21
CA ILE A 148 -9.27 -11.51 -30.99
C ILE A 148 -9.57 -10.16 -30.33
N ALA A 149 -10.57 -9.42 -30.82
CA ALA A 149 -11.01 -8.17 -30.23
C ALA A 149 -11.45 -8.33 -28.76
N GLY A 150 -12.20 -9.40 -28.46
CA GLY A 150 -12.68 -9.73 -27.13
C GLY A 150 -11.53 -10.05 -26.16
N VAL A 151 -10.55 -10.86 -26.57
CA VAL A 151 -9.39 -11.21 -25.74
C VAL A 151 -8.54 -9.98 -25.42
N LEU A 152 -8.28 -9.12 -26.41
CA LEU A 152 -7.55 -7.87 -26.21
C LEU A 152 -8.27 -6.93 -25.24
N GLU A 153 -9.60 -6.83 -25.33
CA GLU A 153 -10.40 -6.04 -24.40
C GLU A 153 -10.36 -6.63 -22.98
N PHE A 154 -10.51 -7.95 -22.84
CA PHE A 154 -10.46 -8.64 -21.55
C PHE A 154 -9.11 -8.44 -20.84
N HIS A 155 -8.00 -8.62 -21.56
CA HIS A 155 -6.66 -8.34 -21.03
C HIS A 155 -6.49 -6.88 -20.62
N SER A 156 -7.04 -5.94 -21.40
CA SER A 156 -6.96 -4.51 -21.08
C SER A 156 -7.75 -4.16 -19.81
N LEU A 157 -8.90 -4.81 -19.59
CA LEU A 157 -9.73 -4.62 -18.40
C LEU A 157 -9.06 -5.20 -17.15
N GLY A 158 -8.51 -6.42 -17.26
CA GLY A 158 -7.80 -7.07 -16.15
C GLY A 158 -6.58 -6.27 -15.67
N ARG A 159 -5.77 -5.73 -16.60
CA ARG A 159 -4.62 -4.87 -16.24
C ARG A 159 -5.01 -3.61 -15.49
N ARG A 160 -6.13 -2.98 -15.86
CA ARG A 160 -6.64 -1.76 -15.18
C ARG A 160 -7.14 -2.05 -13.78
N GLN A 161 -7.85 -3.17 -13.59
CA GLN A 161 -8.31 -3.59 -12.27
C GLN A 161 -7.13 -3.91 -11.36
N GLN A 162 -6.10 -4.60 -11.87
CA GLN A 162 -4.88 -4.89 -11.10
C GLN A 162 -4.13 -3.61 -10.69
N GLN A 163 -4.04 -2.62 -11.59
CA GLN A 163 -3.41 -1.33 -11.26
C GLN A 163 -4.18 -0.60 -10.16
N ALA A 164 -5.50 -0.50 -10.26
CA ALA A 164 -6.32 0.14 -9.24
C ALA A 164 -6.18 -0.54 -7.87
N VAL A 165 -6.13 -1.88 -7.82
CA VAL A 165 -5.91 -2.64 -6.58
C VAL A 165 -4.50 -2.38 -6.02
N GLN A 166 -3.48 -2.33 -6.87
CA GLN A 166 -2.11 -2.00 -6.43
C GLN A 166 -2.02 -0.60 -5.86
N ASP A 167 -2.72 0.38 -6.43
CA ASP A 167 -2.71 1.75 -5.95
C ASP A 167 -3.41 1.87 -4.59
N LEU A 168 -4.56 1.21 -4.41
CA LEU A 168 -5.22 1.12 -3.09
C LEU A 168 -4.32 0.44 -2.04
N LEU A 169 -3.63 -0.65 -2.40
CA LEU A 169 -2.69 -1.31 -1.49
C LEU A 169 -1.51 -0.42 -1.12
N ARG A 170 -0.99 0.39 -2.05
CA ARG A 170 0.07 1.37 -1.78
C ARG A 170 -0.40 2.43 -0.81
N GLU A 171 -1.56 3.03 -1.05
CA GLU A 171 -2.16 4.03 -0.15
C GLU A 171 -2.36 3.46 1.27
N HIS A 172 -2.94 2.26 1.38
CA HIS A 172 -3.09 1.59 2.68
C HIS A 172 -1.75 1.32 3.38
N SER A 173 -0.71 0.94 2.62
CA SER A 173 0.62 0.70 3.18
C SER A 173 1.28 2.00 3.68
N GLN A 174 1.08 3.11 2.98
CA GLN A 174 1.61 4.43 3.38
C GLN A 174 0.92 4.93 4.64
N LEU A 175 -0.41 4.86 4.71
CA LEU A 175 -1.17 5.21 5.91
C LEU A 175 -0.75 4.36 7.11
N ARG A 176 -0.53 3.05 6.91
CA ARG A 176 -0.04 2.16 7.96
C ARG A 176 1.37 2.52 8.42
N ARG A 177 2.26 2.93 7.51
CA ARG A 177 3.62 3.37 7.85
C ARG A 177 3.62 4.68 8.62
N HIS A 178 2.80 5.66 8.24
CA HIS A 178 2.65 6.90 9.00
C HIS A 178 2.11 6.62 10.41
N ALA A 179 1.03 5.83 10.52
CA ALA A 179 0.48 5.44 11.81
C ALA A 179 1.47 4.63 12.68
N LEU A 180 2.38 3.87 12.09
CA LEU A 180 3.45 3.16 12.81
C LEU A 180 4.62 4.07 13.17
N GLY A 181 4.99 5.02 12.31
CA GLY A 181 6.03 6.02 12.59
C GLY A 181 5.64 6.94 13.75
N ASP A 182 4.38 7.37 13.79
CA ASP A 182 3.84 8.20 14.88
C ASP A 182 3.75 7.40 16.20
N ARG A 183 3.52 6.09 16.13
CA ARG A 183 3.53 5.20 17.31
C ARG A 183 4.95 4.88 17.78
N LEU A 184 5.91 4.73 16.87
CA LEU A 184 7.30 4.45 17.22
C LEU A 184 7.98 5.69 17.83
N SER A 185 7.70 6.89 17.30
CA SER A 185 8.16 8.14 17.91
C SER A 185 7.57 8.37 19.32
N ALA A 186 6.31 7.97 19.55
CA ALA A 186 5.71 8.00 20.88
C ALA A 186 6.30 6.96 21.86
N LEU A 187 6.88 5.87 21.37
CA LEU A 187 7.47 4.79 22.19
C LEU A 187 8.95 5.04 22.56
N GLN A 188 9.67 5.89 21.81
CA GLN A 188 11.09 6.16 22.06
C GLN A 188 11.36 7.11 23.25
N ALA A 189 10.33 7.73 23.83
CA ALA A 189 10.51 8.82 24.79
C ALA A 189 10.53 8.40 26.28
N GLN A 190 10.58 7.10 26.62
CA GLN A 190 10.06 6.67 27.92
C GLN A 190 10.98 5.83 28.82
N VAL A 191 12.20 5.52 28.38
CA VAL A 191 13.26 4.99 29.24
C VAL A 191 14.54 5.71 28.86
N ASP A 192 15.22 6.33 29.83
CA ASP A 192 16.53 6.95 29.61
C ASP A 192 17.55 5.84 29.32
N PRO A 193 18.02 5.69 28.06
CA PRO A 193 18.94 4.63 27.71
C PRO A 193 20.29 4.80 28.42
N GLY A 194 20.71 6.04 28.73
CA GLY A 194 21.97 6.32 29.41
C GLY A 194 22.01 5.71 30.80
N LEU A 195 20.97 5.99 31.59
CA LEU A 195 20.82 5.43 32.94
C LEU A 195 20.89 3.88 32.95
N LEU A 196 20.32 3.23 31.94
CA LEU A 196 20.34 1.78 31.85
C LEU A 196 21.75 1.25 31.57
N PHE A 197 22.48 1.89 30.66
CA PHE A 197 23.86 1.53 30.38
C PHE A 197 24.76 1.78 31.59
N ASP A 198 24.59 2.90 32.28
CA ASP A 198 25.35 3.21 33.49
C ASP A 198 25.08 2.16 34.59
N ALA A 199 23.82 1.74 34.76
CA ALA A 199 23.45 0.70 35.73
C ALA A 199 24.06 -0.66 35.39
N LEU A 200 24.08 -1.04 34.11
CA LEU A 200 24.71 -2.28 33.67
C LEU A 200 26.22 -2.26 33.90
N VAL A 201 26.89 -1.15 33.56
CA VAL A 201 28.33 -0.97 33.80
C VAL A 201 28.66 -1.02 35.28
N ALA A 202 27.85 -0.38 36.14
CA ALA A 202 28.05 -0.41 37.59
C ALA A 202 27.88 -1.83 38.18
N VAL A 203 26.91 -2.60 37.69
CA VAL A 203 26.73 -4.01 38.07
C VAL A 203 27.91 -4.85 37.59
N GLU A 204 28.36 -4.70 36.35
CA GLU A 204 29.52 -5.42 35.81
C GLU A 204 30.78 -5.14 36.65
N GLN A 205 31.03 -3.88 37.00
CA GLN A 205 32.15 -3.50 37.87
C GLN A 205 32.02 -4.07 39.29
N ALA A 206 30.81 -4.13 39.85
CA ALA A 206 30.57 -4.73 41.16
C ALA A 206 30.87 -6.24 41.15
N TYR A 207 30.46 -6.96 40.10
CA TYR A 207 30.81 -8.37 39.91
C TYR A 207 32.32 -8.58 39.71
N ALA A 208 32.98 -7.73 38.92
CA ALA A 208 34.43 -7.80 38.71
C ALA A 208 35.22 -7.59 40.01
N ARG A 209 34.71 -6.78 40.92
CA ARG A 209 35.30 -6.50 42.24
C ARG A 209 34.89 -7.48 43.34
N HIS A 210 34.09 -8.49 43.03
CA HIS A 210 33.52 -9.45 43.99
C HIS A 210 32.76 -8.76 45.14
N ASP A 211 32.09 -7.65 44.84
CA ASP A 211 31.27 -6.92 45.81
C ASP A 211 30.06 -7.80 46.22
N PRO A 212 29.84 -8.07 47.52
CA PRO A 212 28.68 -8.83 47.98
C PRO A 212 27.33 -8.20 47.58
N GLU A 213 27.28 -6.91 47.24
CA GLU A 213 26.07 -6.22 46.81
C GLU A 213 25.75 -6.37 45.31
N ALA A 214 26.63 -6.96 44.49
CA ALA A 214 26.47 -7.02 43.04
C ALA A 214 25.13 -7.67 42.61
N SER A 215 24.75 -8.77 43.26
CA SER A 215 23.46 -9.44 43.01
C SER A 215 22.26 -8.57 43.41
N ALA A 216 22.38 -7.81 44.51
CA ALA A 216 21.30 -6.93 44.96
C ALA A 216 21.11 -5.73 44.01
N ARG A 217 22.19 -5.18 43.44
CA ARG A 217 22.12 -4.13 42.41
C ARG A 217 21.46 -4.62 41.12
N LEU A 218 21.79 -5.84 40.70
CA LEU A 218 21.14 -6.48 39.54
C LEU A 218 19.64 -6.70 39.79
N ASP A 219 19.25 -7.15 40.97
CA ASP A 219 17.84 -7.34 41.33
C ASP A 219 17.07 -6.01 41.36
N ARG A 220 17.69 -4.92 41.83
CA ARG A 220 17.11 -3.57 41.79
C ARG A 220 16.94 -3.06 40.36
N LEU A 221 17.93 -3.29 39.49
CA LEU A 221 17.83 -2.99 38.06
C LEU A 221 16.68 -3.75 37.39
N ILE A 222 16.56 -5.06 37.66
CA ILE A 222 15.47 -5.88 37.13
C ILE A 222 14.12 -5.41 37.67
N ARG A 223 14.04 -5.03 38.94
CA ARG A 223 12.82 -4.46 39.55
C ARG A 223 12.42 -3.17 38.86
N HIS A 224 13.36 -2.23 38.66
CA HIS A 224 13.10 -0.98 37.95
C HIS A 224 12.59 -1.24 36.52
N LEU A 225 13.26 -2.11 35.77
CA LEU A 225 12.83 -2.51 34.43
C LEU A 225 11.41 -3.11 34.44
N ARG A 226 11.08 -3.97 35.41
CA ARG A 226 9.73 -4.55 35.54
C ARG A 226 8.66 -3.54 35.92
N VAL A 227 9.00 -2.45 36.61
CA VAL A 227 8.04 -1.38 36.96
C VAL A 227 7.87 -0.39 35.79
N ALA A 228 8.92 -0.18 35.00
CA ALA A 228 8.94 0.72 33.85
C ALA A 228 8.35 0.10 32.55
N LEU A 229 8.63 -1.18 32.26
CA LEU A 229 8.25 -1.87 31.00
C LEU A 229 6.73 -2.14 30.80
N PRO A 230 5.90 -2.44 31.82
CA PRO A 230 4.48 -2.72 31.64
C PRO A 230 3.66 -1.54 31.11
N ARG A 231 4.26 -0.34 31.09
CA ARG A 231 3.61 0.93 30.73
C ARG A 231 3.66 1.21 29.22
N LEU A 232 4.30 0.36 28.41
CA LEU A 232 4.14 0.40 26.96
C LEU A 232 2.70 -0.02 26.59
N PRO A 233 1.96 0.76 25.78
CA PRO A 233 0.65 0.37 25.30
C PRO A 233 0.71 -0.97 24.58
N ARG A 234 0.26 -2.05 25.24
CA ARG A 234 0.11 -3.36 24.61
C ARG A 234 -1.06 -3.28 23.64
N PRO A 235 -0.89 -3.56 22.34
CA PRO A 235 -2.02 -3.69 21.45
C PRO A 235 -2.72 -5.02 21.73
N GLN A 236 -4.05 -4.96 21.81
CA GLN A 236 -5.00 -6.09 21.74
C GLN A 236 -5.21 -6.93 23.01
N GLN A 237 -6.28 -6.58 23.75
CA GLN A 237 -7.49 -7.40 23.95
C GLN A 237 -8.19 -6.97 25.24
N SER A 238 -8.90 -5.86 25.19
CA SER A 238 -10.03 -5.62 26.10
C SER A 238 -10.99 -4.70 25.37
N ALA A 239 -12.09 -5.29 24.91
CA ALA A 239 -13.23 -4.60 24.32
C ALA A 239 -14.00 -3.86 25.40
N HIS A 240 -13.39 -2.81 25.94
CA HIS A 240 -14.03 -1.72 26.67
C HIS A 240 -13.04 -0.56 26.68
N GLY A 241 -13.43 0.59 26.14
CA GLY A 241 -12.58 1.77 25.98
C GLY A 241 -12.15 2.41 27.31
N GLY A 242 -11.32 1.71 28.08
CA GLY A 242 -10.67 2.21 29.29
C GLY A 242 -9.18 1.94 29.21
N MET A 243 -8.39 3.01 29.21
CA MET A 243 -6.95 3.00 29.49
C MET A 243 -6.71 2.11 30.73
N THR A 244 -6.04 0.97 30.60
CA THR A 244 -5.80 0.09 31.75
C THR A 244 -4.89 0.83 32.74
N GLY A 245 -5.52 1.34 33.80
CA GLY A 245 -5.07 2.47 34.61
C GLY A 245 -3.72 2.30 35.27
N ALA A 246 -2.75 3.12 34.85
CA ALA A 246 -1.71 3.55 35.76
C ALA A 246 -2.39 4.35 36.90
N THR A 247 -1.86 4.19 38.10
CA THR A 247 -2.37 4.80 39.32
C THR A 247 -1.30 5.69 39.94
N LEU A 248 -1.71 6.61 40.80
CA LEU A 248 -0.77 7.45 41.53
C LEU A 248 0.24 6.61 42.35
N GLY A 249 -0.21 5.51 42.96
CA GLY A 249 0.67 4.58 43.67
C GLY A 249 1.71 3.90 42.78
N THR A 250 1.34 3.52 41.55
CA THR A 250 2.30 2.92 40.62
C THR A 250 3.28 3.96 40.07
N GLU A 251 2.87 5.22 39.87
CA GLU A 251 3.81 6.31 39.54
C GLU A 251 4.78 6.61 40.70
N ALA A 252 4.33 6.56 41.95
CA ALA A 252 5.21 6.70 43.11
C ALA A 252 6.23 5.54 43.22
N GLU A 253 5.79 4.30 42.98
CA GLU A 253 6.69 3.13 42.95
C GLU A 253 7.76 3.25 41.85
N LEU A 254 7.40 3.82 40.70
CA LEU A 254 8.34 4.08 39.61
C LEU A 254 9.41 5.10 40.03
N ILE A 255 9.01 6.21 40.67
CA ILE A 255 9.94 7.22 41.19
C ILE A 255 10.89 6.59 42.21
N ALA A 256 10.36 5.85 43.18
CA ALA A 256 11.17 5.18 44.20
C ALA A 256 12.20 4.23 43.56
N SER A 257 11.77 3.38 42.63
CA SER A 257 12.68 2.44 41.94
C SER A 257 13.77 3.15 41.11
N HIS A 258 13.47 4.32 40.55
CA HIS A 258 14.43 5.13 39.80
C HIS A 258 15.47 5.78 40.71
N LEU A 259 15.04 6.33 41.86
CA LEU A 259 15.94 6.92 42.84
C LEU A 259 16.83 5.87 43.52
N ASP A 260 16.32 4.66 43.77
CA ASP A 260 17.11 3.53 44.26
C ASP A 260 18.23 3.16 43.28
N LEU A 261 17.92 3.14 41.98
CA LEU A 261 18.90 2.84 40.94
C LEU A 261 19.95 3.94 40.82
N LEU A 262 19.58 5.21 40.94
CA LEU A 262 20.53 6.32 40.98
C LEU A 262 21.45 6.26 42.21
N ARG A 263 20.97 5.74 43.35
CA ARG A 263 21.77 5.54 44.56
C ARG A 263 22.88 4.51 44.33
N ASP A 264 22.57 3.43 43.60
CA ASP A 264 23.54 2.39 43.24
C ASP A 264 24.64 2.88 42.29
N LEU A 265 24.36 3.94 41.52
CA LEU A 265 25.29 4.56 40.57
C LEU A 265 26.27 5.56 41.20
N ASN A 266 26.45 5.51 42.52
CA ASN A 266 27.18 6.51 43.32
C ASN A 266 26.59 7.92 43.21
N GLY A 267 25.32 8.04 42.81
CA GLY A 267 24.58 9.29 42.84
C GLY A 267 24.19 9.67 44.28
N THR A 268 23.84 10.94 44.47
CA THR A 268 23.21 11.43 45.71
C THR A 268 21.75 11.79 45.41
N PRO A 269 20.87 10.78 45.19
CA PRO A 269 19.47 11.06 44.90
C PRO A 269 18.79 11.71 46.11
N PRO A 270 17.76 12.53 45.89
CA PRO A 270 16.96 13.10 46.97
C PRO A 270 16.32 12.01 47.83
N ASP A 271 16.15 12.30 49.11
CA ASP A 271 15.36 11.46 50.00
C ASP A 271 13.88 11.59 49.64
N PHE A 272 13.20 10.46 49.46
CA PHE A 272 11.86 10.41 48.87
C PHE A 272 10.79 10.15 49.92
N ASP A 273 10.05 11.19 50.26
CA ASP A 273 8.93 11.16 51.19
C ASP A 273 7.60 11.02 50.43
N CYS A 274 6.90 9.89 50.59
CA CYS A 274 5.66 9.63 49.86
C CYS A 274 4.46 9.49 50.81
N VAL A 275 3.48 10.40 50.69
CA VAL A 275 2.26 10.43 51.51
C VAL A 275 1.03 10.48 50.59
N LEU A 276 0.54 9.30 50.20
CA LEU A 276 -0.59 9.16 49.27
C LEU A 276 -1.94 8.88 49.96
N GLY A 277 -1.93 8.35 51.18
CA GLY A 277 -3.15 7.96 51.90
C GLY A 277 -4.05 7.00 51.09
N SER A 278 -5.36 7.24 51.10
CA SER A 278 -6.34 6.49 50.30
C SER A 278 -6.33 6.84 48.80
N HIS A 279 -5.58 7.85 48.39
CA HIS A 279 -5.50 8.34 47.01
C HIS A 279 -4.48 7.58 46.14
N ALA A 280 -3.84 6.53 46.67
CA ALA A 280 -2.90 5.70 45.90
C ALA A 280 -3.57 5.02 44.68
N ALA A 281 -4.87 4.74 44.75
CA ALA A 281 -5.65 4.13 43.67
C ALA A 281 -6.18 5.14 42.63
N THR A 282 -5.91 6.45 42.81
CA THR A 282 -6.36 7.48 41.87
C THR A 282 -5.76 7.23 40.48
N PRO A 283 -6.57 7.17 39.41
CA PRO A 283 -6.06 6.94 38.06
C PRO A 283 -5.21 8.13 37.62
N LEU A 284 -3.99 7.86 37.18
CA LEU A 284 -3.07 8.85 36.64
C LEU A 284 -2.48 8.32 35.33
N PRO A 285 -2.37 9.13 34.26
CA PRO A 285 -1.66 8.69 33.06
C PRO A 285 -0.24 8.26 33.40
N PRO A 286 0.29 7.21 32.73
CA PRO A 286 1.66 6.78 32.95
C PRO A 286 2.65 7.87 32.55
N MET A 287 3.78 7.93 33.23
CA MET A 287 4.93 8.77 32.91
C MET A 287 4.57 10.26 32.93
N LEU A 288 3.94 10.67 34.04
CA LEU A 288 3.62 12.07 34.32
C LEU A 288 4.55 12.61 35.41
N LEU A 289 4.79 11.82 36.47
CA LEU A 289 5.62 12.25 37.60
C LEU A 289 7.12 11.97 37.40
N LEU A 290 7.49 10.80 36.86
CA LEU A 290 8.90 10.45 36.65
C LEU A 290 9.67 11.49 35.80
N PRO A 291 9.12 12.01 34.68
CA PRO A 291 9.81 13.03 33.88
C PRO A 291 10.09 14.34 34.66
N LEU A 292 9.24 14.71 35.61
CA LEU A 292 9.45 15.89 36.47
C LEU A 292 10.61 15.66 37.44
N VAL A 293 10.71 14.44 38.01
CA VAL A 293 11.86 14.05 38.86
C VAL A 293 13.15 14.04 38.07
N GLN A 294 13.16 13.43 36.87
CA GLN A 294 14.33 13.42 36.00
C GLN A 294 14.75 14.84 35.58
N ARG A 295 13.77 15.71 35.31
CA ARG A 295 14.01 17.12 35.02
C ARG A 295 14.64 17.84 36.20
N ALA A 296 14.14 17.64 37.42
CA ALA A 296 14.70 18.23 38.63
C ALA A 296 16.18 17.82 38.83
N LEU A 297 16.49 16.54 38.64
CA LEU A 297 17.87 16.02 38.75
C LEU A 297 18.82 16.49 37.64
N ARG A 298 18.30 16.89 36.47
CA ARG A 298 19.11 17.48 35.39
C ARG A 298 19.42 18.95 35.64
N LEU A 299 18.45 19.69 36.14
CA LEU A 299 18.56 21.14 36.35
C LEU A 299 19.26 21.49 37.66
N GLY A 300 19.18 20.59 38.66
CA GLY A 300 19.66 20.84 40.01
C GLY A 300 20.12 19.59 40.73
N ARG A 301 20.34 19.73 42.04
CA ARG A 301 20.71 18.64 42.95
C ARG A 301 19.86 18.70 44.22
N PRO A 302 18.55 18.38 44.12
CA PRO A 302 17.67 18.40 45.27
C PRO A 302 18.10 17.30 46.25
N ARG A 303 18.00 17.59 47.55
CA ARG A 303 18.28 16.61 48.62
C ARG A 303 17.01 15.97 49.16
N ARG A 304 15.84 16.58 48.95
CA ARG A 304 14.55 16.08 49.40
C ARG A 304 13.52 16.19 48.29
N CYS A 305 12.76 15.12 48.10
CA CYS A 305 11.65 15.02 47.17
C CYS A 305 10.43 14.53 47.95
N TRP A 306 9.32 15.24 47.89
CA TRP A 306 8.07 14.79 48.51
C TRP A 306 6.94 14.66 47.51
N LEU A 307 6.15 13.61 47.66
CA LEU A 307 4.93 13.39 46.90
C LEU A 307 3.75 13.33 47.87
N SER A 308 2.80 14.22 47.69
CA SER A 308 1.56 14.27 48.47
C SER A 308 0.34 14.27 47.56
N ALA A 309 -0.72 13.61 48.01
CA ALA A 309 -1.97 13.50 47.26
C ALA A 309 -3.14 14.01 48.11
N GLY A 310 -3.91 14.92 47.54
CA GLY A 310 -5.17 15.40 48.08
C GLY A 310 -6.37 15.04 47.19
N PRO A 311 -7.60 15.39 47.61
CA PRO A 311 -8.83 15.03 46.89
C PRO A 311 -8.99 15.69 45.51
N ALA A 312 -8.28 16.79 45.23
CA ALA A 312 -8.37 17.51 43.95
C ALA A 312 -7.00 17.87 43.34
N ALA A 313 -5.89 17.56 44.05
CA ALA A 313 -4.57 17.93 43.60
C ALA A 313 -3.51 16.90 44.04
N VAL A 314 -2.52 16.67 43.18
CA VAL A 314 -1.31 15.91 43.48
C VAL A 314 -0.13 16.86 43.46
N THR A 315 0.66 16.91 44.52
CA THR A 315 1.80 17.81 44.63
C THR A 315 3.10 17.01 44.72
N LEU A 316 4.03 17.30 43.81
CA LEU A 316 5.40 16.80 43.80
C LEU A 316 6.35 17.98 44.06
N GLY A 317 7.09 17.96 45.17
CA GLY A 317 7.96 19.06 45.57
C GLY A 317 9.42 18.65 45.74
N PHE A 318 10.29 19.64 45.57
CA PHE A 318 11.75 19.54 45.70
C PHE A 318 12.29 20.70 46.55
N ASP A 319 13.33 20.44 47.34
CA ASP A 319 14.04 21.44 48.15
C ASP A 319 15.06 22.26 47.35
N GLU A 320 14.68 22.70 46.16
CA GLU A 320 15.51 23.51 45.27
C GLU A 320 14.68 24.52 44.50
N GLU A 321 15.18 25.75 44.35
CA GLU A 321 14.53 26.81 43.57
C GLU A 321 14.90 26.74 42.08
N GLY A 322 14.09 27.38 41.23
CA GLY A 322 14.42 27.58 39.83
C GLY A 322 14.08 26.41 38.91
N LEU A 323 13.44 25.35 39.41
CA LEU A 323 13.03 24.18 38.60
C LEU A 323 11.81 24.45 37.69
N CYS A 324 11.21 25.64 37.78
CA CYS A 324 10.08 26.08 36.95
C CYS A 324 10.49 26.73 35.61
N SER A 325 11.74 26.59 35.15
CA SER A 325 12.13 27.08 33.82
C SER A 325 11.22 26.48 32.74
N ASP A 326 10.84 27.28 31.75
CA ASP A 326 9.91 26.85 30.70
C ASP A 326 10.68 26.25 29.53
N ASP A 327 10.98 24.94 29.63
CA ASP A 327 11.64 24.19 28.56
C ASP A 327 10.64 23.30 27.80
N ALA A 328 11.06 22.80 26.63
CA ALA A 328 10.26 21.92 25.78
C ALA A 328 9.67 20.71 26.53
N ASP A 329 10.42 20.14 27.48
CA ASP A 329 9.98 19.03 28.33
C ASP A 329 8.74 19.40 29.17
N LEU A 330 8.76 20.57 29.83
CA LEU A 330 7.68 21.03 30.69
C LEU A 330 6.46 21.46 29.88
N ALA A 331 6.68 22.06 28.70
CA ALA A 331 5.63 22.41 27.75
C ALA A 331 4.89 21.15 27.24
N ALA A 332 5.62 20.10 26.85
CA ALA A 332 5.03 18.84 26.41
C ALA A 332 4.23 18.14 27.53
N LEU A 333 4.71 18.20 28.78
CA LEU A 333 3.98 17.66 29.94
C LEU A 333 2.69 18.46 30.20
N ARG A 334 2.73 19.79 30.12
CA ARG A 334 1.52 20.63 30.25
C ARG A 334 0.50 20.31 29.17
N GLU A 335 0.92 20.18 27.91
CA GLU A 335 0.03 19.82 26.81
C GLU A 335 -0.66 18.47 27.07
N ARG A 336 0.11 17.44 27.45
CA ARG A 336 -0.44 16.13 27.82
C ARG A 336 -1.47 16.20 28.95
N VAL A 337 -1.19 17.01 29.97
CA VAL A 337 -2.09 17.23 31.12
C VAL A 337 -3.37 17.97 30.72
N THR A 338 -3.27 18.98 29.84
CA THR A 338 -4.44 19.75 29.37
C THR A 338 -5.40 18.92 28.52
N VAL A 339 -4.90 17.97 27.72
CA VAL A 339 -5.73 17.02 26.95
C VAL A 339 -6.62 16.16 27.87
N LEU A 340 -6.23 15.99 29.13
CA LEU A 340 -6.93 15.20 30.12
C LEU A 340 -7.86 16.03 31.01
N GLY A 341 -8.00 17.33 30.75
CA GLY A 341 -8.81 18.24 31.56
C GLY A 341 -8.19 18.60 32.92
N ALA A 342 -6.91 18.33 33.12
CA ALA A 342 -6.15 18.71 34.32
C ALA A 342 -5.23 19.91 34.02
N ARG A 343 -4.67 20.52 35.07
CA ARG A 343 -3.71 21.63 34.95
C ARG A 343 -2.45 21.35 35.78
N LEU A 344 -1.28 21.58 35.19
CA LEU A 344 0.01 21.49 35.89
C LEU A 344 0.50 22.91 36.20
N ALA A 345 0.49 23.26 37.49
CA ALA A 345 1.08 24.48 38.03
C ALA A 345 2.49 24.19 38.57
N CYS A 346 3.40 25.15 38.40
CA CYS A 346 4.74 25.11 39.00
C CYS A 346 4.93 26.38 39.80
N VAL A 347 5.25 26.24 41.08
CA VAL A 347 5.51 27.36 42.00
C VAL A 347 6.88 27.14 42.61
N SER A 348 7.78 28.11 42.43
CA SER A 348 9.11 28.11 43.06
C SER A 348 9.18 29.27 44.03
N ALA A 349 9.33 28.98 45.32
CA ALA A 349 9.38 29.97 46.40
C ALA A 349 10.10 29.41 47.63
N GLN A 350 10.82 30.27 48.35
CA GLN A 350 11.37 29.99 49.68
C GLN A 350 12.30 28.76 49.76
N GLY A 351 13.17 28.57 48.77
CA GLY A 351 14.11 27.44 48.73
C GLY A 351 13.52 26.17 48.13
N CYS A 352 12.25 26.17 47.72
CA CYS A 352 11.53 24.98 47.27
C CYS A 352 10.84 25.21 45.93
N THR A 353 10.66 24.13 45.16
CA THR A 353 9.82 24.12 43.96
C THR A 353 8.78 23.02 44.07
N GLU A 354 7.52 23.40 43.89
CA GLU A 354 6.37 22.50 43.91
C GLU A 354 5.67 22.47 42.55
N PHE A 355 5.46 21.25 42.06
CA PHE A 355 4.63 20.93 40.90
C PHE A 355 3.28 20.42 41.39
N THR A 356 2.23 21.19 41.16
CA THR A 356 0.86 20.84 41.54
C THR A 356 0.07 20.46 40.31
N LEU A 357 -0.41 19.22 40.27
CA LEU A 357 -1.36 18.74 39.29
C LEU A 357 -2.77 18.88 39.84
N GLU A 358 -3.52 19.85 39.32
CA GLU A 358 -4.94 20.04 39.61
C GLU A 358 -5.75 19.10 38.71
N LEU A 359 -6.42 18.13 39.31
CA LEU A 359 -7.29 17.20 38.59
C LEU A 359 -8.64 17.88 38.36
N GLY A 360 -9.01 18.07 37.10
CA GLY A 360 -10.33 18.61 36.73
C GLY A 360 -11.45 17.74 37.30
N LYS A 361 -12.49 18.37 37.85
CA LYS A 361 -13.68 17.69 38.37
C LYS A 361 -14.48 16.99 37.28
#